data_AF-A0A9D6M9R9-F1
#
_entry.id   AF-A0A9D6M9R9-F1
#
_cell.length_a   1.000
_cell.length_b   1.000
_cell.length_c   1.000
_cell.angle_alpha   90.00
_cell.angle_beta   90.00
_cell.angle_gamma   90.00
#
_symmetry.space_group_name_H-M   'P 1'
#
loop_
_entity.id
_entity.type
_entity.pdbx_description
1 polymer ?
#
loop_
_entity_poly.entity_id
_entity_poly.type
_entity_poly.pdbx_seq_one_letter_code
_entity_poly.pdbx_strand_id
1 'polypeptide(L)' 'MPAPLPGMDPWLEHPALWPDVHHGLISAIRDRLGPILRPRYYVAVETRTY' A
#
# COMPACT_ATOMS: atom_id res chain seq x y z
N MET A 1 -22.41 0.66 -2.47
CA MET A 1 -21.69 -0.43 -1.78
C MET A 1 -21.15 0.14 -0.48
N PRO A 2 -21.50 -0.41 0.70
CA PRO A 2 -20.81 -0.06 1.93
C PRO A 2 -19.33 -0.46 1.80
N ALA A 3 -18.43 0.38 2.30
CA ALA A 3 -16.99 0.09 2.26
C ALA A 3 -16.70 -1.25 2.96
N PRO A 4 -15.79 -2.08 2.44
CA PRO A 4 -15.50 -3.40 3.00
C PRO A 4 -14.86 -3.33 4.40
N LEU A 5 -14.31 -2.17 4.78
CA LEU A 5 -13.78 -1.89 6.11
C LEU A 5 -14.45 -0.64 6.71
N PRO A 6 -14.88 -0.69 7.99
CA PRO A 6 -15.44 0.48 8.67
C PRO A 6 -14.41 1.61 8.72
N GLY A 7 -14.78 2.77 8.17
CA GLY A 7 -13.90 3.95 8.13
C GLY A 7 -13.01 4.06 6.89
N MET A 8 -13.09 3.13 5.93
CA MET A 8 -12.48 3.34 4.62
C MET A 8 -13.38 4.18 3.74
N ASP A 9 -12.78 5.17 3.07
CA ASP A 9 -13.45 5.96 2.05
C ASP A 9 -13.72 5.07 0.81
N PRO A 10 -14.99 4.82 0.43
CA PRO A 10 -15.35 3.98 -0.72
C PRO A 10 -14.73 4.42 -2.04
N TRP A 11 -14.32 5.69 -2.15
CA TRP A 11 -13.75 6.25 -3.37
C TRP A 11 -12.28 5.87 -3.57
N LEU A 12 -11.52 5.66 -2.49
CA LEU A 12 -10.09 5.33 -2.59
C LEU A 12 -9.86 3.92 -3.13
N GLU A 13 -10.83 3.02 -2.93
CA GLU A 13 -10.75 1.63 -3.37
C GLU A 13 -11.44 1.38 -4.71
N HIS A 14 -12.01 2.39 -5.34
CA HIS A 14 -12.68 2.21 -6.61
C HIS A 14 -11.63 1.89 -7.70
N PRO A 15 -11.56 0.66 -8.24
CA PRO A 15 -10.44 0.24 -9.10
C PRO A 15 -10.36 1.04 -10.40
N ALA A 16 -11.49 1.60 -10.86
CA ALA A 16 -11.53 2.46 -12.05
C ALA A 16 -10.98 3.87 -11.80
N LEU A 17 -10.88 4.31 -10.54
CA LEU A 17 -10.36 5.63 -10.19
C LEU A 17 -8.92 5.55 -9.69
N TRP A 18 -8.57 4.47 -8.99
CA TRP A 18 -7.28 4.32 -8.33
C TRP A 18 -6.72 2.89 -8.42
N PRO A 19 -6.47 2.38 -9.65
CA PRO A 19 -6.00 1.00 -9.83
C PRO A 19 -4.67 0.72 -9.10
N ASP A 20 -3.82 1.73 -9.00
CA ASP A 20 -2.44 1.58 -8.51
C ASP A 20 -2.22 2.17 -7.10
N VAL A 21 -3.26 2.72 -6.45
CA VAL A 21 -3.11 3.41 -5.16
C VAL A 21 -2.49 2.52 -4.10
N HIS A 22 -2.96 1.28 -4.00
CA HIS A 22 -2.46 0.37 -2.99
C HIS A 22 -0.99 0.04 -3.23
N HIS A 23 -0.62 -0.24 -4.48
CA HIS A 23 0.77 -0.54 -4.83
C HIS A 23 1.69 0.66 -4.60
N GLY A 24 1.27 1.85 -5.07
CA GLY A 24 2.02 3.09 -4.88
C GLY A 24 2.18 3.48 -3.41
N LEU A 25 1.10 3.35 -2.62
CA LEU A 25 1.13 3.64 -1.19
C LEU A 25 2.07 2.68 -0.44
N ILE A 26 2.00 1.38 -0.73
CA ILE A 26 2.87 0.38 -0.12
C ILE A 26 4.34 0.66 -0.49
N SER A 27 4.62 1.01 -1.75
CA SER A 27 5.98 1.38 -2.18
C SER A 27 6.48 2.64 -1.48
N ALA A 28 5.65 3.67 -1.37
CA ALA A 28 6.01 4.92 -0.67
C ALA A 28 6.30 4.68 0.83
N ILE A 29 5.51 3.82 1.48
CA ILE A 29 5.76 3.42 2.88
C ILE A 29 7.10 2.68 2.99
N ARG A 30 7.38 1.75 2.07
CA ARG A 30 8.67 1.04 2.01
C ARG A 30 9.85 2.01 1.90
N ASP A 31 9.77 2.97 0.97
CA ASP A 31 10.84 3.93 0.72
C ASP A 31 11.04 4.87 1.92
N ARG A 32 9.95 5.22 2.62
CA ARG A 32 10.02 6.01 3.85
C ARG A 32 10.65 5.23 5.01
N LEU A 33 10.26 3.97 5.18
CA LEU A 33 10.72 3.14 6.30
C LEU A 33 12.12 2.56 6.09
N GLY A 34 12.53 2.34 4.84
CA GLY A 34 13.82 1.75 4.48
C GLY A 34 15.01 2.44 5.19
N PRO A 35 15.18 3.76 5.08
CA PRO A 35 16.25 4.48 5.77
C PRO A 35 16.18 4.39 7.30
N ILE A 36 14.97 4.36 7.88
CA ILE A 36 14.74 4.38 9.33
C ILE A 36 15.15 3.05 9.97
N LEU A 37 14.92 1.94 9.25
CA LEU A 37 15.10 0.59 9.76
C LEU A 37 16.51 0.02 9.52
N ARG A 38 17.31 0.69 8.70
CA ARG A 38 18.72 0.33 8.47
C ARG A 38 19.57 0.62 9.71
N PRO A 39 20.63 -0.17 9.96
CA PRO A 39 21.11 -1.29 9.15
C PRO A 39 20.51 -2.66 9.52
N ARG A 40 19.78 -2.78 10.64
CA ARG A 40 19.36 -4.07 11.19
C ARG A 40 18.21 -4.73 10.44
N TYR A 41 17.37 -3.95 9.78
CA TYR A 41 16.18 -4.43 9.11
C TYR A 41 16.05 -3.83 7.70
N TYR A 42 15.40 -4.58 6.81
CA TYR A 42 15.04 -4.11 5.47
C TYR A 42 13.53 -4.29 5.28
N VAL A 43 12.91 -3.42 4.48
CA VAL A 43 11.47 -3.47 4.19
C VAL A 43 11.26 -4.14 2.85
N ALA A 44 10.58 -5.28 2.86
CA ALA A 44 10.18 -6.03 1.69
C ALA A 44 8.72 -5.74 1.34
N VAL A 45 8.40 -5.74 0.06
CA VAL A 45 7.02 -5.71 -0.45
C VAL A 45 6.84 -7.00 -1.24
N GLU A 46 5.99 -7.91 -0.76
CA GLU A 46 5.69 -9.14 -1.49
C GLU A 46 4.93 -8.81 -2.76
N THR A 47 5.47 -9.27 -3.89
CA THR A 47 4.76 -9.24 -5.17
C THR A 47 4.21 -10.64 -5.40
N ARG A 48 2.88 -10.82 -5.33
CA ARG A 48 2.26 -12.07 -5.74
C ARG A 48 2.33 -12.18 -7.26
N THR A 49 3.30 -12.92 -7.77
CA THR A 49 3.34 -13.35 -9.17
C THR A 49 2.36 -14.51 -9.34
N TYR A 50 1.37 -14.37 -10.22
CA TYR A 50 0.46 -15.44 -10.67
C TYR A 50 0.90 -15.94 -12.05
#